data_AF-A0A5B7IBQ8-F1
#
_entry.id   AF-A0A5B7IBQ8-F1
#
_cell.length_a   1.000
_cell.length_b   1.000
_cell.length_c   1.000
_cell.angle_alpha   90.00
_cell.angle_beta   90.00
_cell.angle_gamma   90.00
#
_symmetry.space_group_name_H-M   'P 1'
#
loop_
_entity.id
_entity.type
_entity.pdbx_description
1 polymer ?
#
loop_
_entity_poly.entity_id
_entity_poly.type
_entity_poly.pdbx_seq_one_letter_code
_entity_poly.pdbx_strand_id
1 'polypeptide(L)' 'MGRSRHCFIPQCKASSITSPHKRFLTVPRNIELRKLWFRAAQRQGEEVCRSSFWCCPDHFNVSVRHDNIT' A
#
# COMPACT_ATOMS: atom_id res chain seq x y z
N MET A 1 14.39 18.28 4.63
CA MET A 1 14.06 16.85 4.79
C MET A 1 12.95 16.50 3.81
N GLY A 2 13.24 15.69 2.79
CA GLY A 2 12.25 15.30 1.78
C GLY A 2 11.15 14.42 2.39
N ARG A 3 9.90 14.58 1.95
CA ARG A 3 8.78 13.72 2.35
C ARG A 3 9.04 12.30 1.87
N SER A 4 9.42 11.40 2.78
CA SER A 4 9.61 9.98 2.49
C SER A 4 8.26 9.26 2.52
N ARG A 5 7.88 8.66 1.40
CA ARG A 5 6.73 7.74 1.34
C ARG A 5 7.18 6.41 1.94
N HIS A 6 6.45 5.89 2.93
CA HIS A 6 6.74 4.60 3.56
C HIS A 6 5.55 3.67 3.39
N CYS A 7 5.84 2.37 3.31
CA CYS A 7 4.78 1.37 3.31
C CYS A 7 3.99 1.43 4.63
N PHE A 8 2.67 1.32 4.54
CA PHE A 8 1.78 1.28 5.68
C PHE A 8 1.58 -0.14 6.24
N ILE A 9 2.22 -1.16 5.68
CA ILE A 9 2.17 -2.51 6.29
C ILE A 9 3.14 -2.55 7.48
N PRO A 10 2.70 -2.96 8.68
CA PRO A 10 3.62 -3.11 9.81
C PRO A 10 4.72 -4.12 9.44
N GLN A 11 5.95 -3.86 9.87
CA GLN A 11 7.17 -4.63 9.55
C GLN A 11 7.75 -4.44 8.13
N CYS A 12 7.04 -3.76 7.22
CA CYS A 12 7.60 -3.44 5.91
C CYS A 12 8.56 -2.24 5.99
N LYS A 13 9.84 -2.46 5.64
CA LYS A 13 10.89 -1.40 5.60
C LYS A 13 10.98 -0.68 4.26
N ALA A 14 10.08 -0.99 3.32
CA ALA A 14 10.07 -0.36 2.01
C ALA A 14 9.64 1.11 2.12
N SER A 15 10.49 1.99 1.63
CA SER A 15 10.23 3.42 1.55
C SER A 15 10.77 3.99 0.25
N SER A 16 10.37 5.22 -0.08
CA SER A 16 10.91 5.97 -1.22
C SER A 16 12.42 6.25 -1.10
N ILE A 17 13.02 6.03 0.08
CA ILE A 17 14.45 6.18 0.32
C ILE A 17 15.16 4.83 0.13
N THR A 18 14.66 3.77 0.78
CA THR A 18 15.25 2.42 0.73
C THR A 18 14.94 1.67 -0.56
N SER A 19 13.91 2.09 -1.29
CA SER A 19 13.47 1.47 -2.54
C SER A 19 12.96 2.55 -3.51
N PRO A 20 13.85 3.44 -3.98
CA PRO A 20 13.47 4.58 -4.82
C PRO A 20 12.88 4.15 -6.17
N HIS A 21 13.24 2.97 -6.66
CA HIS A 21 12.72 2.40 -7.92
C HIS A 21 11.31 1.80 -7.77
N LYS A 22 10.84 1.54 -6.55
CA LYS A 22 9.51 0.95 -6.31
C LYS A 22 8.44 2.05 -6.40
N ARG A 23 7.38 1.77 -7.17
CA ARG A 23 6.20 2.65 -7.23
C ARG A 23 5.29 2.35 -6.05
N PHE A 24 5.17 3.30 -5.13
CA PHE A 24 4.26 3.20 -4.01
C PHE A 24 2.84 3.58 -4.44
N LEU A 25 1.88 2.70 -4.16
CA LEU A 25 0.46 2.94 -4.42
C LEU A 25 -0.14 3.70 -3.24
N THR A 26 -0.98 4.68 -3.51
CA THR A 26 -1.71 5.40 -2.47
C THR A 26 -2.89 4.55 -1.99
N VAL A 27 -3.03 4.41 -0.67
CA VAL A 27 -4.19 3.74 -0.07
C VAL A 27 -5.45 4.54 -0.40
N PRO A 28 -6.51 3.91 -0.92
CA PRO A 28 -7.73 4.61 -1.30
C PRO A 28 -8.35 5.39 -0.12
N ARG A 29 -9.03 6.49 -0.45
CA ARG A 29 -9.76 7.32 0.52
C ARG A 29 -11.19 6.84 0.77
N ASN A 30 -11.73 5.99 -0.10
CA ASN A 30 -13.03 5.36 0.13
C ASN A 30 -12.96 4.52 1.42
N ILE A 31 -13.86 4.79 2.37
CA ILE A 31 -13.85 4.21 3.72
C ILE A 31 -13.96 2.69 3.67
N GLU A 32 -14.81 2.13 2.81
CA GLU A 32 -15.03 0.68 2.76
C GLU A 32 -13.79 -0.03 2.21
N LEU A 33 -13.23 0.48 1.11
CA LEU A 33 -12.02 -0.08 0.53
C LEU A 33 -10.82 0.11 1.46
N ARG A 34 -10.74 1.25 2.14
CA ARG A 34 -9.70 1.54 3.12
C ARG A 34 -9.77 0.58 4.31
N LYS A 35 -10.96 0.30 4.85
CA LYS A 35 -11.16 -0.72 5.88
C LYS A 35 -10.61 -2.08 5.45
N LEU A 36 -10.84 -2.51 4.20
CA LEU A 36 -10.29 -3.76 3.68
C LEU A 36 -8.76 -3.77 3.67
N TRP A 37 -8.15 -2.67 3.21
CA TRP A 37 -6.68 -2.53 3.19
C TRP A 37 -6.07 -2.57 4.59
N PHE A 38 -6.64 -1.82 5.53
CA PHE A 38 -6.20 -1.76 6.92
C PHE A 38 -6.39 -3.10 7.65
N ARG A 39 -7.52 -3.78 7.39
CA ARG A 39 -7.76 -5.14 7.88
C ARG A 39 -6.75 -6.15 7.34
N ALA A 40 -6.44 -6.11 6.05
CA ALA A 40 -5.41 -6.97 5.44
C ALA A 40 -4.01 -6.67 6.00
N ALA A 41 -3.73 -5.42 6.34
CA ALA A 41 -2.50 -4.99 6.99
C ALA A 41 -2.44 -5.29 8.49
N GLN A 42 -3.48 -5.90 9.07
CA GLN A 42 -3.65 -6.09 10.51
C GLN A 42 -3.46 -4.78 11.33
N ARG A 43 -3.82 -3.63 10.74
CA ARG A 43 -3.90 -2.34 11.44
C ARG A 43 -5.36 -1.97 11.64
N GLN A 44 -5.83 -2.07 12.88
CA GLN A 44 -7.17 -1.63 13.24
C GLN A 44 -7.10 -0.25 13.93
N GLY A 45 -8.07 0.62 13.66
CA GLY A 45 -8.21 1.95 14.27
C GLY A 45 -7.66 3.11 13.45
N GLU A 46 -6.79 2.85 12.46
CA GLU A 46 -6.19 3.88 11.60
C GLU A 46 -6.91 4.04 10.25
N GLU A 47 -7.90 3.21 9.95
CA GLU A 47 -8.70 3.32 8.73
C GLU A 47 -9.47 4.65 8.65
N VAL A 48 -9.78 5.26 9.81
CA VAL A 48 -10.50 6.54 9.93
C VAL A 48 -9.57 7.76 9.79
N CYS A 49 -8.25 7.57 9.87
CA CYS A 49 -7.29 8.65 9.71
C CYS A 49 -7.41 9.27 8.31
N ARG A 50 -7.45 10.61 8.22
CA ARG A 50 -7.47 11.34 6.94
C ARG A 50 -6.10 11.40 6.25
N SER A 51 -5.06 10.90 6.90
CA SER A 51 -3.69 10.87 6.38
C SER A 51 -3.58 10.04 5.10
N SER A 52 -2.67 10.43 4.22
CA SER A 52 -2.35 9.64 3.03
C SER A 52 -1.37 8.54 3.42
N PHE A 53 -1.79 7.29 3.22
CA PHE A 53 -0.94 6.12 3.42
C PHE A 53 -0.50 5.57 2.07
N TRP A 54 0.64 4.89 2.05
CA TRP A 54 1.17 4.28 0.84
C TRP A 54 1.46 2.80 1.07
N CYS A 55 1.30 1.98 0.04
CA CYS A 55 1.67 0.57 0.06
C CYS A 55 2.70 0.29 -1.03
N CYS A 56 3.71 -0.53 -0.73
CA CYS A 56 4.65 -1.00 -1.73
C CYS A 56 4.01 -2.12 -2.58
N PRO A 57 4.46 -2.31 -3.82
CA PRO A 57 3.88 -3.31 -4.72
C PRO A 57 4.13 -4.75 -4.26
N ASP A 58 5.11 -4.95 -3.37
CA ASP A 58 5.44 -6.25 -2.76
C ASP A 58 4.24 -6.92 -2.06
N HIS A 59 3.32 -6.12 -1.51
CA HIS A 59 2.11 -6.61 -0.85
C HIS A 59 0.90 -6.67 -1.77
N PHE A 60 1.04 -6.19 -3.01
CA PHE A 60 0.03 -6.32 -4.03
C PHE A 60 0.44 -7.43 -4.96
N ASN A 61 -0.13 -8.62 -4.76
CA ASN A 61 -0.05 -9.66 -5.76
C ASN A 61 -0.95 -9.27 -6.93
N VAL A 62 -0.43 -8.39 -7.79
CA VAL A 62 -1.01 -8.12 -9.10
C VAL A 62 -0.72 -9.36 -9.93
N SER A 63 -1.49 -10.43 -9.70
CA SER A 63 -1.55 -11.52 -10.66
C SER A 63 -2.05 -10.90 -11.96
N VAL A 64 -1.10 -10.59 -12.84
CA VAL A 64 -1.39 -10.38 -14.26
C VAL A 64 -2.19 -11.61 -14.64
N ARG A 65 -3.47 -11.42 -14.98
CA ARG A 65 -4.19 -12.43 -15.76
C ARG A 65 -3.35 -12.60 -17.01
N HIS A 66 -2.59 -13.68 -17.05
CA HIS A 66 -2.07 -14.20 -18.30
C HIS A 66 -3.31 -14.71 -19.01
N ASP A 67 -4.00 -13.80 -19.71
CA ASP A 67 -5.02 -14.20 -20.67
C ASP A 67 -4.23 -14.94 -21.74
N ASN A 68 -4.33 -16.27 -21.67
CA ASN A 68 -3.87 -17.19 -22.69
C ASN A 68 -4.57 -16.85 -24.00
N ILE A 69 -4.01 -15.90 -24.75
CA ILE A 69 -4.38 -15.68 -26.14
C ILE A 69 -4.18 -17.01 -26.87
N THR A 70 -5.29 -17.47 -27.43
CA THR A 70 -5.48 -18.69 -28.21
C THR A 70 -4.46 -18.84 -29.33
#